data_AF-A0A376ZUK0-F1
#
_entry.id   AF-A0A376ZUK0-F1
#
_cell.length_a   1.000
_cell.length_b   1.000
_cell.length_c   1.000
_cell.angle_alpha   90.00
_cell.angle_beta   90.00
_cell.angle_gamma   90.00
#
_symmetry.space_group_name_H-M   'P 1'
#
loop_
_entity.id
_entity.type
_entity.pdbx_description
1 polymer ?
#
loop_
_entity_poly.entity_id
_entity_poly.type
_entity_poly.pdbx_seq_one_letter_code
_entity_poly.pdbx_strand_id
1 'polypeptide(L)'
;MSAKLKPYRASFTLLPHLNCPDIYYTPGGQSAPEPSPLDRRMFGKKMRPSAIVLLRVVAESEEIALEALKLIDVEYEVLKPVMSIDEAMAEDAPVVHDEPVVYVAGAPDTLEDDNSHAAQRGEHMIINFPIGSRPRKISPPVFMVILAIWTKALPMPM
;
A
#
# COMPACT_ATOMS: atom_id res chain seq x y z
N MET A 1 -33.17 22.21 -39.57
CA MET A 1 -32.57 22.17 -38.22
C MET A 1 -31.50 21.11 -38.20
N SER A 2 -30.22 21.48 -38.08
CA SER A 2 -29.12 20.52 -37.93
C SER A 2 -28.65 20.58 -36.48
N ALA A 3 -29.01 19.58 -35.68
CA ALA A 3 -28.42 19.36 -34.37
C ALA A 3 -27.13 18.57 -34.58
N LYS A 4 -25.98 19.25 -34.58
CA LYS A 4 -24.69 18.59 -34.43
C LYS A 4 -24.53 18.23 -32.96
N LEU A 5 -24.69 16.95 -32.63
CA LEU A 5 -24.31 16.42 -31.31
C LEU A 5 -22.80 16.65 -31.15
N LYS A 6 -22.38 17.41 -30.14
CA LYS A 6 -20.97 17.45 -29.74
C LYS A 6 -20.60 16.05 -29.24
N PRO A 7 -19.44 15.48 -29.62
CA PRO A 7 -19.01 14.19 -29.09
C PRO A 7 -18.82 14.31 -27.58
N TYR A 8 -19.66 13.63 -26.80
CA TYR A 8 -19.53 13.53 -25.35
C TYR A 8 -18.56 12.38 -25.06
N ARG A 9 -17.25 12.65 -25.17
CA ARG A 9 -16.23 11.73 -24.66
C ARG A 9 -16.15 11.98 -23.16
N ALA A 10 -16.83 11.16 -22.36
CA ALA A 10 -16.65 11.16 -20.91
C ALA A 10 -15.16 10.87 -20.62
N SER A 11 -14.46 11.86 -20.04
CA SER A 11 -13.04 11.74 -19.73
C SER A 11 -12.88 11.35 -18.26
N PHE A 12 -12.07 10.31 -18.00
CA PHE A 12 -11.66 9.95 -16.64
C PHE A 12 -10.20 9.48 -16.63
N THR A 13 -9.55 9.62 -15.48
CA THR A 13 -8.17 9.22 -15.22
C THR A 13 -8.14 8.27 -14.04
N LEU A 14 -7.42 7.16 -14.19
CA LEU A 14 -7.16 6.22 -13.10
C LEU A 14 -5.80 6.54 -12.45
N LEU A 15 -5.79 6.56 -11.12
CA LEU A 15 -4.60 6.79 -10.30
C LEU A 15 -4.35 5.56 -9.40
N PRO A 16 -3.66 4.51 -9.91
CA PRO A 16 -3.17 3.40 -9.10
C PRO A 16 -1.76 3.68 -8.56
N HIS A 17 -1.23 2.73 -7.78
CA HIS A 17 0.15 2.76 -7.28
C HIS A 17 1.23 2.86 -8.39
N LEU A 18 0.91 2.48 -9.63
CA LEU A 18 1.82 2.55 -10.78
C LEU A 18 2.10 3.99 -11.26
N ASN A 19 1.18 4.92 -10.99
CA ASN A 19 1.25 6.29 -11.48
C ASN A 19 1.38 7.31 -10.34
N CYS A 20 1.90 6.88 -9.19
CA CYS A 20 2.08 7.73 -8.01
C CYS A 20 3.53 7.73 -7.54
N PRO A 21 4.02 8.87 -7.00
CA PRO A 21 5.35 8.95 -6.42
C PRO A 21 5.60 7.83 -5.41
N ASP A 22 6.81 7.30 -5.43
CA ASP A 22 7.26 6.30 -4.46
C ASP A 22 7.74 7.01 -3.18
N ILE A 23 6.79 7.63 -2.47
CA ILE A 23 7.03 8.36 -1.23
C ILE A 23 6.38 7.62 -0.08
N TYR A 24 7.18 7.26 0.92
CA TYR A 24 6.74 6.62 2.14
C TYR A 24 6.41 7.64 3.21
N TYR A 25 5.32 7.41 3.92
CA TYR A 25 4.89 8.23 5.03
C TYR A 25 4.27 7.37 6.13
N THR A 26 4.04 7.99 7.27
CA THR A 26 3.31 7.39 8.39
C THR A 26 2.14 8.29 8.78
N PRO A 27 0.98 7.73 9.16
CA PRO A 27 -0.12 8.52 9.70
C PRO A 27 0.14 8.96 11.16
N GLY A 28 1.26 8.56 11.76
CA GLY A 28 1.61 8.87 13.15
C GLY A 28 1.69 10.37 13.46
N GLY A 29 1.97 11.21 12.46
CA GLY A 29 1.88 12.67 12.56
C GLY A 29 2.80 13.29 13.61
N GLN A 30 3.94 12.67 13.92
CA GLN A 30 4.89 13.18 14.91
C GLN A 30 5.86 14.19 14.27
N SER A 31 6.54 14.98 15.11
CA SER A 31 7.53 15.96 14.65
C SER A 31 8.76 15.28 14.08
N ALA A 32 9.43 15.94 13.14
CA ALA A 32 10.73 15.50 12.65
C ALA A 32 11.82 15.58 13.75
N PRO A 33 12.69 14.57 13.88
CA PRO A 33 12.71 13.34 13.10
C PRO A 33 11.61 12.37 13.59
N GLU A 34 10.80 11.84 12.66
CA GLU A 34 9.65 10.99 12.97
C GLU A 34 10.13 9.61 13.47
N PRO A 35 9.78 9.19 14.70
CA PRO A 35 10.25 7.91 15.25
C PRO A 35 9.49 6.70 14.70
N SER A 36 8.27 6.87 14.20
CA SER A 36 7.46 5.77 13.68
C SER A 36 8.01 5.29 12.34
N PRO A 37 7.85 3.99 12.00
CA PRO A 37 8.20 3.51 10.67
C PRO A 37 7.40 4.26 9.59
N LEU A 38 8.07 4.65 8.50
CA LEU A 38 7.43 5.09 7.27
C LEU A 38 7.13 3.86 6.44
N ASP A 39 5.92 3.34 6.61
CA ASP A 39 5.52 2.06 6.08
C ASP A 39 4.40 2.19 5.04
N ARG A 40 3.80 3.37 4.84
CA ARG A 40 2.69 3.57 3.92
C ARG A 40 3.06 4.36 2.67
N ARG A 41 2.39 4.04 1.58
CA ARG A 41 2.31 4.84 0.34
C ARG A 41 0.89 5.35 0.13
N MET A 42 0.73 6.35 -0.73
CA MET A 42 -0.59 6.90 -1.08
C MET A 42 -1.50 5.80 -1.64
N PHE A 43 -0.95 4.93 -2.50
CA PHE A 43 -1.57 3.69 -2.96
C PHE A 43 -0.57 2.55 -2.76
N GLY A 44 -0.88 1.59 -1.88
CA GLY A 44 -0.02 0.44 -1.57
C GLY A 44 -0.31 -0.78 -2.44
N LYS A 45 0.63 -1.73 -2.56
CA LYS A 45 0.41 -3.00 -3.27
C LYS A 45 -0.15 -4.09 -2.36
N LYS A 46 0.21 -4.05 -1.07
CA LYS A 46 -0.31 -4.91 0.00
C LYS A 46 -1.29 -4.14 0.88
N MET A 47 -2.54 -4.58 0.94
CA MET A 47 -3.55 -4.04 1.83
C MET A 47 -3.35 -4.50 3.27
N ARG A 48 -3.60 -3.57 4.18
CA ARG A 48 -3.51 -3.66 5.64
C ARG A 48 -4.66 -2.79 6.16
N PRO A 49 -5.28 -3.09 7.32
CA PRO A 49 -6.47 -2.38 7.76
C PRO A 49 -6.17 -0.94 8.21
N SER A 50 -7.28 -0.20 8.30
CA SER A 50 -7.39 1.25 8.51
C SER A 50 -6.53 2.08 7.54
N ALA A 51 -7.11 2.28 6.35
CA ALA A 51 -6.81 3.36 5.39
C ALA A 51 -5.72 3.14 4.33
N ILE A 52 -5.67 1.96 3.70
CA ILE A 52 -4.96 1.82 2.41
C ILE A 52 -5.97 1.97 1.27
N VAL A 53 -5.74 2.95 0.41
CA VAL A 53 -6.50 3.13 -0.84
C VAL A 53 -5.79 2.35 -1.94
N LEU A 54 -6.53 1.61 -2.75
CA LEU A 54 -5.97 0.86 -3.88
C LEU A 54 -5.66 1.78 -5.07
N LEU A 55 -6.63 2.60 -5.43
CA LEU A 55 -6.61 3.50 -6.57
C LEU A 55 -7.66 4.60 -6.36
N ARG A 56 -7.57 5.65 -7.18
CA ARG A 56 -8.63 6.66 -7.32
C ARG A 56 -9.03 6.86 -8.77
N VAL A 57 -10.28 7.23 -8.98
CA VAL A 57 -10.81 7.67 -10.27
C VAL A 57 -11.05 9.16 -10.21
N VAL A 58 -10.54 9.89 -11.19
CA VAL A 58 -10.78 11.32 -11.37
C VAL A 58 -11.57 11.50 -12.65
N ALA A 59 -12.72 12.17 -12.59
CA ALA A 59 -13.57 12.42 -13.76
C ALA A 59 -14.18 13.82 -13.67
N GLU A 60 -14.73 14.29 -14.80
CA GLU A 60 -15.41 15.60 -14.89
C GLU A 60 -16.72 15.65 -14.08
N SER A 61 -17.33 14.49 -13.80
CA SER A 61 -18.52 14.38 -12.96
C SER A 61 -18.49 13.11 -12.12
N GLU A 62 -19.23 13.12 -11.01
CA GLU A 62 -19.38 11.96 -10.13
C GLU A 62 -19.99 10.77 -10.88
N GLU A 63 -20.98 11.00 -11.74
CA GLU A 63 -21.61 9.98 -12.56
C GLU A 63 -20.59 9.23 -13.44
N ILE A 64 -19.69 9.97 -14.11
CA ILE A 64 -18.63 9.35 -14.93
C ILE A 64 -17.67 8.55 -14.05
N ALA A 65 -17.30 9.06 -12.88
CA ALA A 65 -16.41 8.34 -11.96
C ALA A 65 -17.04 7.04 -11.46
N LEU A 66 -18.33 7.05 -11.12
CA LEU A 66 -19.07 5.87 -10.66
C LEU A 66 -19.23 4.83 -11.76
N GLU A 67 -19.50 5.23 -13.01
CA GLU A 67 -19.53 4.30 -14.14
C GLU A 67 -18.13 3.71 -14.42
N ALA A 68 -17.08 4.53 -14.35
CA ALA A 68 -15.72 4.07 -14.53
C ALA A 68 -15.30 3.07 -13.44
N LEU A 69 -15.70 3.27 -12.18
CA LEU A 69 -15.42 2.34 -11.08
C LEU A 69 -15.97 0.93 -11.34
N LYS A 70 -17.12 0.80 -12.00
CA LYS A 70 -17.72 -0.50 -12.35
C LYS A 70 -16.92 -1.29 -13.38
N LEU A 71 -16.08 -0.60 -14.16
CA LEU A 71 -15.25 -1.22 -15.21
C LEU A 71 -13.91 -1.74 -14.67
N ILE A 72 -13.58 -1.42 -13.41
CA ILE A 72 -12.31 -1.80 -12.80
C ILE A 72 -12.43 -3.22 -12.25
N ASP A 73 -11.55 -4.10 -12.73
CA ASP A 73 -11.35 -5.43 -12.17
C ASP A 73 -10.03 -5.48 -11.40
N VAL A 74 -10.07 -6.09 -10.21
CA VAL A 74 -8.94 -6.13 -9.27
C VAL A 74 -8.73 -7.58 -8.83
N GLU A 75 -7.62 -8.16 -9.28
CA GLU A 75 -7.19 -9.48 -8.82
C GLU A 75 -6.37 -9.33 -7.54
N TYR A 76 -6.71 -10.10 -6.50
CA TYR A 76 -5.95 -10.11 -5.25
C TYR A 76 -5.78 -11.51 -4.69
N GLU A 77 -4.66 -11.73 -4.03
CA GLU A 77 -4.36 -12.88 -3.20
C GLU A 77 -4.81 -12.58 -1.77
N VAL A 78 -5.70 -13.44 -1.24
CA VAL A 78 -6.15 -13.35 0.15
C VAL A 78 -5.09 -13.96 1.05
N LEU A 79 -4.61 -13.18 2.01
CA LEU A 79 -3.65 -13.63 3.01
C LEU A 79 -4.35 -13.89 4.35
N LYS A 80 -3.80 -14.81 5.16
CA LYS A 80 -4.34 -15.13 6.49
C LYS A 80 -4.34 -13.85 7.35
N PRO A 81 -5.51 -13.39 7.82
CA PRO A 81 -5.57 -12.22 8.69
C PRO A 81 -5.03 -12.57 10.09
N VAL A 82 -4.51 -11.57 10.78
CA VAL A 82 -4.03 -11.62 12.16
C VAL A 82 -4.90 -10.71 12.99
N MET A 83 -5.81 -11.29 13.77
CA MET A 83 -6.88 -10.56 14.44
C MET A 83 -6.72 -10.52 15.97
N SER A 84 -5.58 -10.95 16.50
CA SER A 84 -5.27 -10.85 17.92
C SER A 84 -3.78 -10.73 18.17
N ILE A 85 -3.41 -10.31 19.38
CA ILE A 85 -2.01 -10.25 19.82
C ILE A 85 -1.41 -11.67 19.82
N ASP A 86 -2.16 -12.64 20.34
CA ASP A 86 -1.72 -14.02 20.43
C ASP A 86 -1.46 -14.62 19.03
N GLU A 87 -2.32 -14.33 18.05
CA GLU A 87 -2.09 -14.72 16.65
C GLU A 87 -0.88 -14.04 16.03
N ALA A 88 -0.59 -12.79 16.41
CA ALA A 88 0.58 -12.05 15.90
C ALA A 88 1.89 -12.57 16.51
N MET A 89 1.83 -13.10 17.74
CA MET A 89 2.98 -13.65 18.46
C MET A 89 3.25 -15.13 18.16
N ALA A 90 2.34 -15.81 17.46
CA ALA A 90 2.52 -17.20 17.08
C ALA A 90 3.73 -17.38 16.14
N GLU A 91 4.43 -18.51 16.25
CA GLU A 91 5.60 -18.80 15.41
C GLU A 91 5.25 -18.91 13.92
N ASP A 92 4.01 -19.33 13.62
CA ASP A 92 3.44 -19.43 12.27
C ASP A 92 2.64 -18.17 11.86
N ALA A 93 2.79 -17.06 12.61
CA ALA A 93 2.07 -15.84 12.33
C ALA A 93 2.39 -15.31 10.91
N PRO A 94 1.38 -14.86 10.16
CA PRO A 94 1.58 -14.15 8.90
C PRO A 94 2.50 -12.94 9.08
N VAL A 95 3.53 -12.84 8.23
CA VAL A 95 4.41 -11.68 8.23
C VAL A 95 3.71 -10.49 7.58
N VAL A 96 3.34 -9.55 8.43
CA VAL A 96 2.69 -8.28 8.09
C VAL A 96 3.60 -7.40 7.24
N HIS A 97 4.81 -7.12 7.74
CA HIS A 97 5.85 -6.33 7.07
C HIS A 97 6.89 -7.27 6.48
N ASP A 98 6.60 -7.78 5.29
CA ASP A 98 7.50 -8.68 4.55
C ASP A 98 8.37 -7.90 3.55
N GLU A 99 8.16 -6.60 3.39
CA GLU A 99 9.04 -5.71 2.65
C GLU A 99 10.43 -5.54 3.32
N PRO A 100 11.49 -5.22 2.54
CA PRO A 100 12.79 -4.85 3.09
C PRO A 100 12.71 -3.66 4.04
N VAL A 101 13.44 -3.73 5.15
CA VAL A 101 13.60 -2.64 6.10
C VAL A 101 14.82 -1.81 5.71
N VAL A 102 14.68 -0.49 5.71
CA VAL A 102 15.74 0.48 5.45
C VAL A 102 15.88 1.38 6.68
N TYR A 103 17.09 1.47 7.24
CA TYR A 103 17.36 2.38 8.34
C TYR A 103 18.04 3.66 7.83
N VAL A 104 17.52 4.84 8.20
CA VAL A 104 18.15 6.13 7.85
C VAL A 104 19.40 6.35 8.69
N ALA A 105 19.32 6.04 9.98
CA ALA A 105 20.45 6.08 10.91
C ALA A 105 20.40 4.89 11.87
N GLY A 106 21.58 4.38 12.27
CA GLY A 106 21.68 3.31 13.26
C GLY A 106 21.21 1.94 12.75
N ALA A 107 21.50 1.59 11.49
CA ALA A 107 21.25 0.23 11.01
C ALA A 107 21.91 -0.81 11.92
N PRO A 108 21.21 -1.89 12.33
CA PRO A 108 21.85 -2.99 13.04
C PRO A 108 22.75 -3.81 12.10
N ASP A 109 23.78 -4.44 12.65
CA ASP A 109 24.65 -5.34 11.87
C ASP A 109 23.90 -6.54 11.28
N THR A 110 22.73 -6.90 11.83
CA THR A 110 21.88 -8.00 11.37
C THR A 110 20.99 -7.64 10.18
N LEU A 111 21.05 -6.41 9.65
CA LEU A 111 20.10 -5.92 8.65
C LEU A 111 20.03 -6.77 7.38
N GLU A 112 21.18 -7.26 6.90
CA GLU A 112 21.24 -8.09 5.69
C GLU A 112 20.51 -9.41 5.90
N ASP A 113 20.79 -10.10 7.01
CA ASP A 113 20.11 -11.33 7.41
C ASP A 113 18.61 -11.10 7.63
N ASP A 114 18.23 -10.01 8.31
CA ASP A 114 16.85 -9.64 8.57
C ASP A 114 16.07 -9.40 7.26
N ASN A 115 16.73 -8.87 6.21
CA ASN A 115 16.15 -8.62 4.89
C ASN A 115 16.23 -9.80 3.91
N SER A 116 16.97 -10.87 4.23
CA SER A 116 17.18 -12.02 3.33
C SER A 116 15.88 -12.71 2.89
N HIS A 117 14.86 -12.69 3.76
CA HIS A 117 13.53 -13.25 3.50
C HIS A 117 12.51 -12.19 3.07
N ALA A 118 12.95 -11.00 2.67
CA ALA A 118 12.05 -9.93 2.25
C ALA A 118 11.45 -10.18 0.86
N ALA A 119 10.18 -9.86 0.71
CA ALA A 119 9.49 -9.94 -0.55
C ALA A 119 10.02 -8.90 -1.52
N GLN A 120 10.40 -9.32 -2.72
CA GLN A 120 10.95 -8.44 -3.75
C GLN A 120 9.84 -7.82 -4.61
N ARG A 121 9.00 -6.98 -3.99
CA ARG A 121 7.92 -6.24 -4.67
C ARG A 121 8.28 -4.81 -5.05
N GLY A 122 9.52 -4.38 -4.77
CA GLY A 122 9.94 -2.97 -4.91
C GLY A 122 9.23 -2.06 -3.90
N GLU A 123 8.77 -2.61 -2.78
CA GLU A 123 8.31 -1.86 -1.61
C GLU A 123 9.43 -1.88 -0.55
N HIS A 124 9.43 -0.94 0.39
CA HIS A 124 10.32 -0.97 1.56
C HIS A 124 9.70 -0.21 2.73
N MET A 125 10.12 -0.54 3.94
CA MET A 125 9.74 0.20 5.15
C MET A 125 10.94 0.97 5.67
N ILE A 126 10.76 2.25 5.95
CA ILE A 126 11.85 3.12 6.42
C ILE A 126 11.74 3.29 7.94
N ILE A 127 12.85 3.06 8.65
CA ILE A 127 12.99 3.37 10.07
C ILE A 127 14.03 4.49 10.19
N ASN A 128 13.59 5.66 10.69
CA ASN A 128 14.50 6.80 10.79
C ASN A 128 15.62 6.54 11.82
N PHE A 129 15.28 5.94 12.96
CA PHE A 129 16.22 5.56 14.00
C PHE A 129 15.66 4.38 14.82
N PRO A 130 16.50 3.41 15.23
CA PRO A 130 16.07 2.17 15.87
C PRO A 130 15.73 2.37 17.37
N ILE A 131 14.50 2.79 17.71
CA ILE A 131 14.05 2.79 19.12
C ILE A 131 13.41 1.45 19.48
N GLY A 132 14.21 0.39 19.51
CA GLY A 132 13.70 -0.97 19.74
C GLY A 132 12.82 -1.52 18.60
N SER A 133 12.65 -0.76 17.51
CA SER A 133 11.92 -1.14 16.31
C SER A 133 12.61 -2.32 15.63
N ARG A 134 12.10 -3.53 15.89
CA ARG A 134 12.47 -4.78 15.21
C ARG A 134 11.22 -5.39 14.58
N PRO A 135 10.78 -4.90 13.41
CA PRO A 135 9.48 -5.23 12.84
C PRO A 135 9.23 -6.74 12.64
N ARG A 136 10.30 -7.51 12.46
CA ARG A 136 10.26 -8.97 12.29
C ARG A 136 10.31 -9.77 13.60
N LYS A 137 10.80 -9.19 14.70
CA LYS A 137 10.92 -9.88 16.00
C LYS A 137 9.87 -9.42 17.01
N ILE A 138 9.35 -8.22 16.84
CA ILE A 138 8.36 -7.58 17.70
C ILE A 138 7.41 -6.80 16.76
N SER A 139 6.35 -7.45 16.30
CA SER A 139 5.23 -6.69 15.73
C SER A 139 4.38 -6.18 16.89
N PRO A 140 4.30 -4.87 17.16
CA PRO A 140 3.23 -4.37 18.01
C PRO A 140 1.88 -4.78 17.39
N PRO A 141 0.88 -5.16 18.19
CA PRO A 141 -0.35 -5.73 17.68
C PRO A 141 -1.17 -4.64 16.98
N VAL A 142 -1.12 -4.65 15.66
CA VAL A 142 -2.10 -3.96 14.82
C VAL A 142 -2.93 -5.07 14.20
N PHE A 143 -4.19 -5.20 14.64
CA PHE A 143 -5.18 -6.09 14.03
C PHE A 143 -5.10 -5.94 12.51
N MET A 144 -4.79 -7.01 11.77
CA MET A 144 -4.40 -6.97 10.37
C MET A 144 -5.16 -7.94 9.45
N VAL A 145 -6.03 -7.39 8.58
CA VAL A 145 -6.53 -8.11 7.40
C VAL A 145 -5.63 -7.77 6.22
N ILE A 146 -5.06 -8.78 5.57
CA ILE A 146 -4.08 -8.62 4.51
C ILE A 146 -4.64 -9.14 3.18
N LEU A 147 -4.60 -8.31 2.14
CA LEU A 147 -4.88 -8.70 0.75
C LEU A 147 -3.72 -8.20 -0.12
N ALA A 148 -3.08 -9.06 -0.91
CA ALA A 148 -2.04 -8.65 -1.87
C ALA A 148 -2.67 -8.47 -3.26
N ILE A 149 -2.36 -7.41 -4.00
CA ILE A 149 -3.07 -7.10 -5.27
C ILE A 149 -2.15 -7.19 -6.50
N TRP A 150 -2.71 -7.67 -7.61
CA TRP A 150 -2.21 -7.51 -8.96
C TRP A 150 -3.23 -6.77 -9.81
N THR A 151 -2.91 -5.56 -10.28
CA THR A 151 -3.81 -4.81 -11.18
C THR A 151 -3.42 -5.03 -12.63
N LYS A 152 -4.26 -5.71 -13.42
CA LYS A 152 -4.26 -5.58 -14.88
C LYS A 152 -5.11 -4.36 -15.25
N ALA A 153 -4.46 -3.22 -15.46
CA ALA A 153 -5.12 -2.10 -16.13
C ALA A 153 -5.27 -2.46 -17.62
N LEU A 154 -6.50 -2.66 -18.10
CA LEU A 154 -6.78 -2.79 -19.53
C LEU A 154 -6.31 -1.49 -20.23
N PRO A 155 -5.58 -1.58 -21.36
CA PRO A 155 -5.24 -0.40 -22.14
C PRO A 155 -6.53 0.20 -22.70
N MET A 156 -6.86 1.43 -22.29
CA MET A 156 -7.98 2.15 -22.88
C MET A 156 -7.59 2.67 -24.27
N PRO A 157 -8.45 2.51 -25.30
CA PRO A 157 -8.25 3.15 -26.60
C PRO A 157 -8.46 4.67 -26.48
N MET A 158 -7.55 5.45 -27.05
CA MET A 158 -7.67 6.91 -27.23
C MET A 158 -8.80 7.30 -28.19
#